data_AF-A0A3C0BJ36-F1
#
_entry.id   AF-A0A3C0BJ36-F1
#
_cell.length_a   1.000
_cell.length_b   1.000
_cell.length_c   1.000
_cell.angle_alpha   90.00
_cell.angle_beta   90.00
_cell.angle_gamma   90.00
#
_symmetry.space_group_name_H-M   'P 1'
#
loop_
_entity.id
_entity.type
_entity.pdbx_description
1 polymer ?
#
loop_
_entity_poly.entity_id
_entity_poly.type
_entity_poly.pdbx_seq_one_letter_code
_entity_poly.pdbx_strand_id
1 'polypeptide(L)' 'MGKMVIFDPSMCCSTGICGPSVDPELLRVAAVIENLKKNGIEVVRHSLSSEPEAFMHSEAVAGALNEKGAEALP' A
#
# COMPACT_ATOMS: atom_id res chain seq x y z
N MET A 1 -18.11 6.94 6.71
CA MET A 1 -17.21 6.34 5.71
C MET A 1 -16.06 5.70 6.46
N GLY A 2 -15.63 4.49 6.11
CA GLY A 2 -14.53 3.80 6.79
C GLY A 2 -13.16 4.33 6.34
N LYS A 3 -12.16 4.27 7.22
CA LYS A 3 -10.75 4.55 6.87
C LYS A 3 -10.22 3.41 6.01
N MET A 4 -9.64 3.71 4.85
CA MET A 4 -8.99 2.73 3.98
C MET A 4 -7.46 2.84 4.14
N VAL A 5 -6.80 1.69 4.33
CA VAL A 5 -5.35 1.58 4.46
C VAL A 5 -4.85 0.46 3.55
N ILE A 6 -3.77 0.70 2.80
CA ILE A 6 -3.10 -0.26 1.92
C ILE A 6 -1.68 -0.49 2.48
N PHE A 7 -1.23 -1.75 2.53
CA PHE A 7 0.01 -2.16 3.19
C PHE A 7 1.03 -2.71 2.21
N ASP A 8 1.62 -1.84 1.40
CA ASP A 8 2.53 -2.13 0.29
C ASP A 8 3.77 -2.97 0.58
N PRO A 9 4.28 -3.70 -0.42
CA PRO A 9 5.53 -4.42 -0.30
C PRO A 9 6.67 -3.39 -0.24
N SER A 10 7.91 -3.87 -0.12
CA SER A 10 9.08 -3.01 -0.14
C SER A 10 9.19 -2.27 -1.48
N MET A 11 8.72 -1.02 -1.51
CA MET A 11 8.79 -0.15 -2.69
C MET A 11 9.89 0.90 -2.53
N CYS A 12 10.42 1.37 -3.67
CA CYS A 12 11.39 2.47 -3.73
C CYS A 12 10.75 3.86 -3.52
N CYS A 13 9.44 3.98 -3.73
CA CYS A 13 8.64 5.20 -3.53
C CYS A 13 7.19 4.85 -3.19
N SER A 14 6.41 5.82 -2.71
CA SER A 14 5.04 5.64 -2.21
C SER A 14 4.01 5.13 -3.22
N THR A 15 4.29 5.22 -4.51
CA THR A 15 3.40 4.74 -5.60
C THR A 15 3.99 3.57 -6.38
N GLY A 16 5.29 3.27 -6.18
CA GLY A 16 6.02 2.23 -6.92
C GLY A 16 6.22 2.50 -8.42
N ILE A 17 5.86 3.68 -8.94
CA ILE A 17 6.02 4.03 -10.36
C ILE A 17 7.38 4.67 -10.70
N CYS A 18 8.30 4.70 -9.73
CA CYS A 18 9.65 5.24 -9.88
C CYS A 18 10.56 4.18 -10.52
N GLY A 19 10.64 4.15 -11.85
CA GLY A 19 11.53 3.25 -12.56
C GLY A 19 11.37 3.32 -14.08
N PRO A 20 12.30 2.75 -14.85
CA PRO A 20 12.24 2.74 -16.32
C PRO A 20 11.10 1.87 -16.86
N SER A 21 10.57 0.95 -16.05
CA SER A 21 9.44 0.09 -16.39
C SER A 21 8.38 0.25 -15.32
N VAL A 22 7.32 0.98 -15.64
CA VAL A 22 6.19 1.21 -14.73
C VAL A 22 5.22 0.04 -14.82
N ASP A 23 4.85 -0.52 -13.67
CA ASP A 23 3.78 -1.51 -13.59
C ASP A 23 2.41 -0.82 -13.86
N PRO A 24 1.64 -1.27 -14.87
CA PRO A 24 0.31 -0.72 -15.16
C PRO A 24 -0.67 -0.79 -13.99
N GLU A 25 -0.58 -1.79 -13.11
CA GLU A 25 -1.47 -1.90 -11.96
C GLU A 25 -1.14 -0.84 -10.90
N LEU A 26 0.14 -0.58 -10.66
CA LEU A 26 0.57 0.51 -9.77
C LEU A 26 0.10 1.88 -10.30
N LEU A 27 0.16 2.08 -11.62
CA LEU A 27 -0.36 3.30 -12.26
C LEU A 27 -1.89 3.41 -12.10
N ARG A 28 -2.62 2.31 -12.33
CA ARG A 28 -4.08 2.27 -12.18
C ARG A 28 -4.50 2.58 -10.74
N VAL A 29 -3.86 1.96 -9.75
CA VAL A 29 -4.15 2.19 -8.33
C VAL A 29 -3.82 3.63 -7.93
N ALA A 30 -2.68 4.17 -8.36
CA ALA A 30 -2.32 5.56 -8.09
C ALA A 30 -3.37 6.55 -8.64
N ALA A 31 -3.86 6.32 -9.87
CA ALA A 31 -4.90 7.15 -10.46
C ALA A 31 -6.24 7.06 -9.70
N VAL A 32 -6.63 5.86 -9.24
CA VAL A 32 -7.84 5.67 -8.43
C VAL A 32 -7.72 6.40 -7.09
N ILE A 33 -6.60 6.24 -6.39
CA ILE A 33 -6.36 6.91 -5.09
C ILE A 33 -6.41 8.43 -5.25
N GLU A 34 -5.80 8.98 -6.30
CA GLU A 34 -5.84 10.41 -6.57
C GLU A 34 -7.27 10.91 -6.84
N ASN A 35 -8.07 10.13 -7.58
CA ASN A 35 -9.49 10.45 -7.79
C ASN A 35 -10.30 10.38 -6.49
N LEU A 36 -10.07 9.37 -5.64
CA LEU A 36 -10.70 9.26 -4.32
C LEU A 36 -10.36 10.48 -3.45
N LYS A 37 -9.09 10.88 -3.42
CA LYS A 37 -8.61 12.06 -2.69
C LYS A 37 -9.30 13.35 -3.15
N LYS A 38 -9.47 13.54 -4.46
CA LYS A 38 -10.21 14.69 -5.02
C LYS A 38 -11.68 14.73 -4.60
N ASN A 39 -12.26 13.58 -4.26
CA ASN A 39 -13.62 13.46 -3.72
C ASN A 39 -13.66 13.48 -2.17
N GLY A 40 -12.57 13.89 -1.52
CA GLY A 40 -12.48 13.97 -0.06
C GLY A 40 -12.32 12.61 0.64
N ILE A 41 -11.97 11.56 -0.10
CA ILE A 41 -11.76 10.21 0.43
C ILE A 41 -10.27 9.97 0.57
N GLU A 42 -9.79 9.86 1.80
CA GLU A 42 -8.39 9.59 2.09
C GLU A 42 -8.11 8.07 2.10
N VAL A 43 -7.07 7.67 1.36
CA VAL A 43 -6.49 6.32 1.39
C VAL A 43 -5.06 6.44 1.90
N VAL A 44 -4.78 5.81 3.04
CA VAL A 44 -3.43 5.77 3.60
C VAL A 44 -2.69 4.58 3.02
N ARG A 45 -1.43 4.76 2.64
CA ARG A 45 -0.57 3.66 2.19
C ARG A 45 0.65 3.57 3.10
N HIS A 46 1.02 2.35 3.47
CA HIS A 46 2.24 2.07 4.22
C HIS A 46 3.14 1.13 3.42
N SER A 47 4.43 1.44 3.31
CA SER A 47 5.41 0.56 2.65
C SER A 47 6.20 -0.24 3.70
N LEU A 48 6.34 -1.55 3.51
CA LEU A 48 7.07 -2.42 4.44
C LEU A 48 8.51 -1.94 4.69
N SER A 49 9.17 -1.40 3.67
CA SER A 49 10.55 -0.92 3.75
C SER A 49 10.71 0.39 4.52
N SER A 50 9.66 1.21 4.56
CA SER A 50 9.70 2.57 5.09
C SER A 50 9.00 2.70 6.44
N GLU A 51 7.95 1.92 6.67
CA GLU A 51 7.06 2.02 7.84
C GLU A 51 6.74 0.63 8.43
N PRO A 52 7.73 -0.22 8.76
CA PRO A 52 7.51 -1.59 9.23
C PRO A 52 6.64 -1.66 10.50
N GLU A 53 6.72 -0.64 11.36
CA GLU A 53 5.90 -0.51 12.57
C GLU A 53 4.40 -0.55 12.28
N ALA A 54 3.95 0.01 11.15
CA ALA A 54 2.54 0.02 10.79
C ALA A 54 1.98 -1.39 10.56
N PHE A 55 2.81 -2.30 10.05
CA PHE A 55 2.45 -3.70 9.78
C PHE A 55 2.33 -4.51 11.06
N MET A 56 3.14 -4.19 12.08
CA MET A 56 3.07 -4.83 13.40
C MET A 56 1.86 -4.35 14.22
N HIS A 57 1.46 -3.09 14.07
CA HIS A 57 0.32 -2.52 14.80
C HIS A 57 -1.06 -2.97 14.30
N SER A 58 -1.12 -3.63 13.13
CA SER A 58 -2.35 -4.20 12.59
C SER A 58 -2.33 -5.71 12.74
N GLU A 59 -3.07 -6.24 13.72
CA GLU A 59 -3.12 -7.69 14.02
C GLU A 59 -3.49 -8.52 12.78
N ALA A 60 -4.41 -8.04 11.96
CA ALA A 60 -4.81 -8.70 10.72
C ALA A 60 -3.65 -8.77 9.69
N VAL A 61 -2.88 -7.70 9.55
CA VAL A 61 -1.74 -7.64 8.61
C VAL A 61 -0.57 -8.46 9.14
N ALA A 62 -0.25 -8.32 10.43
CA ALA A 62 0.78 -9.12 11.09
C ALA A 62 0.46 -10.62 11.01
N GLY A 63 -0.80 -11.01 11.22
CA GLY A 63 -1.26 -12.40 11.05
C GLY A 63 -1.10 -12.89 9.62
N ALA A 64 -1.54 -12.10 8.63
CA ALA A 64 -1.39 -12.46 7.22
C ALA A 64 0.08 -12.60 6.80
N LEU A 65 0.96 -11.71 7.25
CA LEU A 65 2.40 -11.78 7.04
C LEU A 65 3.02 -13.01 7.71
N ASN A 66 2.59 -13.35 8.92
CA ASN A 66 3.11 -14.53 9.62
C ASN A 66 2.71 -15.84 8.92
N GLU A 67 1.50 -15.91 8.35
CA GLU A 67 1.01 -17.09 7.65
C GLU A 67 1.55 -17.24 6.23
N LYS A 68 1.67 -16.14 5.48
CA LYS A 68 1.91 -16.16 4.03
C LYS A 68 3.18 -15.41 3.61
N GLY A 69 3.88 -14.77 4.54
CA GLY A 69 5.02 -13.93 4.24
C GLY A 69 4.63 -12.67 3.48
N ALA A 70 5.62 -12.05 2.82
CA ALA A 70 5.43 -10.82 2.04
C ALA A 70 4.47 -10.98 0.84
N GLU A 71 4.20 -12.21 0.39
CA GLU A 71 3.21 -12.51 -0.66
C GLU A 71 1.76 -12.18 -0.24
N ALA A 72 1.52 -11.86 1.04
CA ALA A 72 0.24 -11.35 1.52
C ALA A 72 0.01 -9.87 1.25
N LEU A 73 1.08 -9.12 0.95
CA LEU A 73 1.06 -7.68 0.73
C LEU A 73 0.57 -7.35 -0.68
N PRO A 74 0.14 -6.10 -0.92
CA PRO A 74 -0.48 -5.72 -2.16
C PRO A 74 0.55 -5.55 -3.27
#